data_AF-A0A2N5FYW2-F1
#
_entry.id   AF-A0A2N5FYW2-F1
#
_cell.length_a   1.000
_cell.length_b   1.000
_cell.length_c   1.000
_cell.angle_alpha   90.00
_cell.angle_beta   90.00
_cell.angle_gamma   90.00
#
_symmetry.space_group_name_H-M   'P 1'
#
loop_
_entity.id
_entity.type
_entity.pdbx_description
1 polymer ?
#
loop_
_entity_poly.entity_id
_entity_poly.type
_entity_poly.pdbx_seq_one_letter_code
_entity_poly.pdbx_strand_id
1 'polypeptide(L)'
;MAEQKKFVLYEYLLFFWKKKWSFLIIPIIFALLGFAASYVISTDAKYTGNATLFTGSIKLKALTNPENIIKDFGDGVDGEVDAFVSSDSYIKIKIKQDDREELKKDLNAMAGRIESALVKDYDLRKEVTENYLQVLDERAENLNASIRAMEPILERDLPITQYQDITLSYTAAQSELSETTVAKQRVTNDLNTFEPPSVIVNQVTQADTNKTELTIAGLILGVLFTLVFLIFWKYIIEARRYYNHD
;
A
#
# COMPACT_ATOMS: atom_id res chain seq x y z
N MET A 1 30.76 -36.63 -60.74
CA MET A 1 30.89 -36.60 -59.27
C MET A 1 30.01 -35.48 -58.77
N ALA A 2 28.81 -35.79 -58.30
CA ALA A 2 27.91 -34.77 -57.77
C ALA A 2 28.29 -34.55 -56.30
N GLU A 3 28.82 -33.38 -55.98
CA GLU A 3 28.87 -32.91 -54.59
C GLU A 3 27.43 -32.88 -54.07
N GLN A 4 27.07 -33.88 -53.26
CA GLN A 4 25.81 -33.85 -52.54
C GLN A 4 25.87 -32.62 -51.62
N LYS A 5 25.07 -31.58 -51.94
CA LYS A 5 24.89 -30.43 -51.06
C LYS A 5 24.49 -30.94 -49.68
N LYS A 6 25.42 -30.95 -48.74
CA LYS A 6 25.15 -31.35 -47.35
C LYS A 6 24.19 -30.32 -46.76
N PHE A 7 22.94 -30.72 -46.57
CA PHE A 7 21.95 -29.91 -45.86
C PHE A 7 22.22 -30.02 -44.36
N VAL A 8 23.22 -29.29 -43.89
CA VAL A 8 23.70 -29.33 -42.50
C VAL A 8 22.54 -29.16 -41.51
N LEU A 9 21.65 -28.18 -41.75
CA LEU A 9 20.47 -27.93 -40.92
C LEU A 9 19.54 -29.15 -40.86
N TYR A 10 19.24 -29.78 -41.99
CA TYR A 10 18.39 -30.97 -42.06
C TYR A 10 18.99 -32.14 -41.28
N GLU A 11 20.32 -32.31 -41.33
CA GLU A 11 21.02 -33.33 -40.55
C GLU A 11 20.93 -33.06 -39.04
N TYR A 12 20.98 -31.79 -38.60
CA TYR A 12 20.78 -31.43 -37.19
C TYR A 12 19.33 -31.71 -36.75
N LEU A 13 18.34 -31.33 -37.56
CA LEU A 13 16.92 -31.63 -37.29
C LEU A 13 16.65 -33.15 -37.19
N LEU A 14 17.19 -33.94 -38.13
CA LEU A 14 17.10 -35.41 -38.07
C LEU A 14 17.75 -35.99 -36.82
N PHE A 15 18.90 -35.45 -36.43
CA PHE A 15 19.59 -35.85 -35.22
C PHE A 15 18.75 -35.54 -33.96
N PHE A 16 18.18 -34.34 -33.89
CA PHE A 16 17.28 -33.94 -32.80
C PHE A 16 16.03 -34.82 -32.76
N TRP A 17 15.46 -35.15 -33.91
CA TRP A 17 14.28 -36.01 -34.01
C TRP A 17 14.55 -37.43 -33.50
N LYS A 18 15.72 -37.99 -33.83
CA LYS A 18 16.18 -39.29 -33.29
C LYS A 18 16.38 -39.24 -31.76
N LYS A 19 16.64 -38.06 -31.21
CA LYS A 19 16.86 -37.81 -29.77
C LYS A 19 15.72 -37.02 -29.12
N LYS A 20 14.49 -37.14 -29.65
CA LYS A 20 13.29 -36.45 -29.12
C LYS A 20 13.06 -36.63 -27.62
N TRP A 21 13.48 -37.76 -27.04
CA TRP A 21 13.41 -38.00 -25.59
C TRP A 21 14.25 -37.01 -24.77
N SER A 22 15.35 -36.49 -25.31
CA SER A 22 16.16 -35.46 -24.65
C SER A 22 15.38 -34.17 -24.42
N PHE A 23 14.47 -33.80 -25.34
CA PHE A 23 13.57 -32.65 -25.19
C PHE A 23 12.47 -32.85 -24.13
N LEU A 24 12.29 -34.07 -23.64
CA LEU A 24 11.34 -34.36 -22.58
C LEU A 24 12.07 -34.51 -21.24
N ILE A 25 13.16 -35.27 -21.21
CA ILE A 25 13.86 -35.62 -19.96
C ILE A 25 14.65 -34.43 -19.40
N ILE A 26 15.42 -33.72 -20.23
CA ILE A 26 16.31 -32.65 -19.76
C ILE A 26 15.52 -31.47 -19.19
N PRO A 27 14.46 -30.95 -19.84
CA PRO A 27 13.64 -29.89 -19.24
C PRO A 27 12.97 -30.28 -17.93
N ILE A 28 12.53 -31.53 -17.79
CA ILE A 28 11.96 -32.03 -16.53
C ILE A 28 13.00 -32.06 -15.42
N ILE A 29 14.23 -32.52 -15.69
CA ILE A 29 15.31 -32.50 -14.70
C ILE A 29 15.60 -31.07 -14.26
N PHE A 30 15.69 -30.13 -15.20
CA PHE A 30 15.93 -28.73 -14.87
C PHE A 30 14.75 -28.08 -14.13
N ALA A 31 13.51 -28.46 -14.41
CA ALA A 31 12.34 -28.03 -13.64
C ALA A 31 12.42 -28.55 -12.19
N LEU A 32 12.81 -29.81 -11.99
CA LEU A 32 13.04 -30.37 -10.65
C LEU A 32 14.21 -29.68 -9.93
N LEU A 33 15.28 -29.34 -10.65
CA LEU A 33 16.39 -28.56 -10.11
C LEU A 33 15.96 -27.14 -9.73
N GLY A 34 15.13 -26.47 -10.52
CA GLY A 34 14.55 -25.17 -10.20
C GLY A 34 13.65 -25.23 -8.96
N PHE A 35 12.83 -26.28 -8.85
CA PHE A 35 12.03 -26.54 -7.66
C PHE A 35 12.90 -26.82 -6.43
N ALA A 36 13.94 -27.65 -6.55
CA ALA A 36 14.88 -27.92 -5.45
C ALA A 36 15.66 -26.64 -5.06
N ALA A 37 16.07 -25.84 -6.05
CA ALA A 37 16.73 -24.56 -5.83
C ALA A 37 15.82 -23.58 -5.08
N SER A 38 14.50 -23.63 -5.24
CA SER A 38 13.58 -22.79 -4.47
C SER A 38 13.57 -23.07 -2.96
N TYR A 39 14.10 -24.20 -2.51
CA TYR A 39 14.32 -24.48 -1.08
C TYR A 39 15.66 -23.95 -0.55
N VAL A 40 16.60 -23.66 -1.45
CA VAL A 40 17.97 -23.22 -1.11
C VAL A 40 18.14 -21.72 -1.36
N ILE A 41 17.50 -21.20 -2.39
CA ILE A 41 17.37 -19.78 -2.69
C ILE A 41 16.30 -19.27 -1.73
N SER A 42 16.74 -18.80 -0.57
CA SER A 42 15.91 -18.20 0.46
C SER A 42 15.00 -17.14 -0.18
N THR A 43 13.70 -17.22 0.08
CA THR A 43 12.94 -15.98 0.24
C THR A 43 13.53 -15.29 1.46
N ASP A 44 13.86 -13.99 1.38
CA ASP A 44 14.59 -13.25 2.42
C ASP A 44 13.94 -13.33 3.82
N ALA A 45 12.73 -13.87 3.93
CA ALA A 45 12.11 -14.30 5.19
C ALA A 45 11.20 -15.53 5.00
N LYS A 46 11.02 -16.34 6.05
CA LYS A 46 10.05 -17.46 6.09
C LYS A 46 8.60 -17.04 6.27
N TYR A 47 8.37 -15.91 6.94
CA TYR A 47 7.04 -15.41 7.27
C TYR A 47 6.86 -13.96 6.84
N THR A 48 5.59 -13.59 6.62
CA THR A 48 5.18 -12.23 6.31
C THR A 48 4.03 -11.84 7.21
N GLY A 49 4.22 -10.80 8.00
CA GLY A 49 3.21 -10.15 8.81
C GLY A 49 2.55 -9.05 7.99
N ASN A 50 1.23 -9.02 7.96
CA ASN A 50 0.45 -7.98 7.30
C ASN A 50 -0.52 -7.37 8.31
N ALA A 51 -0.43 -6.05 8.50
CA ALA A 51 -1.42 -5.28 9.23
C ALA A 51 -2.06 -4.24 8.31
N THR A 52 -3.37 -4.05 8.42
CA THR A 52 -4.10 -2.97 7.75
C THR A 52 -4.82 -2.17 8.81
N LEU A 53 -4.51 -0.88 8.87
CA LEU A 53 -5.09 0.09 9.78
C LEU A 53 -5.91 1.09 8.97
N PHE A 54 -7.09 1.41 9.47
CA PHE A 54 -7.92 2.48 8.98
C PHE A 54 -7.56 3.77 9.72
N THR A 55 -7.25 4.83 8.98
CA THR A 55 -6.86 6.13 9.53
C THR A 55 -8.06 7.05 9.80
N GLY A 56 -9.27 6.64 9.41
CA GLY A 56 -10.46 7.46 9.56
C GLY A 56 -10.34 8.79 8.82
N SER A 57 -10.77 9.87 9.48
CA SER A 57 -10.71 11.23 8.94
C SER A 57 -9.31 11.88 9.05
N ILE A 58 -8.26 11.15 9.45
CA ILE A 58 -6.90 11.67 9.64
C ILE A 58 -6.15 11.72 8.30
N LYS A 59 -5.65 12.91 7.96
CA LYS A 59 -4.86 13.17 6.74
C LYS A 59 -3.45 13.69 7.03
N LEU A 60 -3.01 13.63 8.29
CA LEU A 60 -1.74 14.19 8.72
C LEU A 60 -0.59 13.41 8.09
N LYS A 61 0.26 14.08 7.28
CA LYS A 61 1.38 13.43 6.58
C LYS A 61 2.37 12.70 7.51
N ALA A 62 2.49 13.11 8.76
CA ALA A 62 3.31 12.38 9.73
C ALA A 62 2.76 10.96 10.01
N LEU A 63 1.45 10.79 9.93
CA LEU A 63 0.75 9.53 10.20
C LEU A 63 0.28 8.81 8.93
N THR A 64 0.33 9.45 7.76
CA THR A 64 -0.17 8.92 6.48
C THR A 64 0.88 8.90 5.37
N ASN A 65 2.15 9.19 5.66
CA ASN A 65 3.25 9.01 4.71
C ASN A 65 4.00 7.71 5.03
N PRO A 66 4.18 6.79 4.06
CA PRO A 66 4.92 5.54 4.26
C PRO A 66 6.31 5.68 4.88
N GLU A 67 7.11 6.65 4.43
CA GLU A 67 8.48 6.85 4.91
C GLU A 67 8.49 7.29 6.38
N ASN A 68 7.56 8.18 6.75
CA ASN A 68 7.41 8.60 8.15
C ASN A 68 6.92 7.45 9.01
N ILE A 69 6.00 6.61 8.49
CA ILE A 69 5.48 5.46 9.24
C ILE A 69 6.62 4.48 9.56
N ILE A 70 7.46 4.16 8.58
CA ILE A 70 8.62 3.27 8.78
C ILE A 70 9.61 3.92 9.75
N LYS A 71 9.92 5.20 9.57
CA LYS A 71 10.90 5.92 10.39
C LYS A 71 10.47 6.05 11.85
N ASP A 72 9.22 6.41 12.10
CA ASP A 72 8.74 6.79 13.44
C ASP A 72 8.20 5.58 14.22
N PHE A 73 7.73 4.53 13.53
CA PHE A 73 7.12 3.35 14.16
C PHE A 73 7.86 2.03 13.90
N GLY A 74 8.81 2.01 12.95
CA GLY A 74 9.62 0.83 12.65
C GLY A 74 10.78 0.59 13.64
N ASP A 75 11.07 1.53 14.54
CA ASP A 75 12.12 1.34 15.54
C ASP A 75 11.80 0.16 16.46
N GLY A 76 12.80 -0.70 16.69
CA GLY A 76 12.66 -1.92 17.48
C GLY A 76 11.78 -3.03 16.86
N VAL A 77 11.54 -2.98 15.53
CA VAL A 77 10.99 -4.09 14.75
C VAL A 77 12.14 -4.80 14.05
N ASP A 78 12.25 -6.12 14.20
CA ASP A 78 13.28 -6.88 13.50
C ASP A 78 12.85 -7.15 12.04
N GLY A 79 13.81 -7.32 11.13
CA GLY A 79 13.53 -7.67 9.73
C GLY A 79 13.16 -6.50 8.81
N GLU A 80 12.69 -6.84 7.60
CA GLU A 80 12.37 -5.86 6.55
C GLU A 80 10.94 -5.34 6.73
N VAL A 81 10.81 -4.03 6.97
CA VAL A 81 9.53 -3.33 7.13
C VAL A 81 9.21 -2.53 5.87
N ASP A 82 8.01 -2.74 5.35
CA ASP A 82 7.44 -1.97 4.24
C ASP A 82 6.08 -1.41 4.67
N ALA A 83 5.80 -0.17 4.26
CA ALA A 83 4.57 0.52 4.55
C ALA A 83 3.97 1.04 3.25
N PHE A 84 2.66 0.88 3.10
CA PHE A 84 1.92 1.35 1.95
C PHE A 84 0.64 2.03 2.41
N VAL A 85 0.36 3.21 1.87
CA VAL A 85 -0.86 3.95 2.19
C VAL A 85 -1.81 3.84 1.01
N SER A 86 -2.90 3.09 1.21
CA SER A 86 -3.93 2.85 0.20
C SER A 86 -5.05 3.87 0.38
N SER A 87 -5.38 4.59 -0.70
CA SER A 87 -6.58 5.43 -0.81
C SER A 87 -6.84 6.31 0.42
N ASP A 88 -5.93 7.25 0.73
CA ASP A 88 -5.99 8.31 1.78
C ASP A 88 -6.42 7.92 3.21
N SER A 89 -6.82 6.66 3.44
CA SER A 89 -7.61 6.23 4.60
C SER A 89 -7.12 4.90 5.18
N TYR A 90 -6.18 4.23 4.53
CA TYR A 90 -5.66 2.94 5.00
C TYR A 90 -4.14 2.92 4.99
N ILE A 91 -3.55 2.45 6.07
CA ILE A 91 -2.14 2.13 6.20
C ILE A 91 -2.01 0.61 6.18
N LYS A 92 -1.20 0.10 5.27
CA LYS A 92 -0.80 -1.30 5.21
C LYS A 92 0.64 -1.40 5.63
N ILE A 93 0.92 -2.29 6.58
CA ILE A 93 2.25 -2.58 7.07
C ILE A 93 2.56 -4.03 6.72
N LYS A 94 3.76 -4.24 6.18
CA LYS A 94 4.29 -5.55 5.88
C LYS A 94 5.63 -5.72 6.59
N ILE A 95 5.77 -6.77 7.38
CA ILE A 95 7.01 -7.10 8.06
C ILE A 95 7.41 -8.51 7.62
N LYS A 96 8.68 -8.70 7.25
CA LYS A 96 9.23 -10.00 6.86
C LYS A 96 10.26 -10.47 7.88
N GLN A 97 10.04 -11.65 8.46
CA GLN A 97 10.93 -12.27 9.45
C GLN A 97 10.90 -13.80 9.39
N ASP A 98 11.92 -14.43 9.99
CA ASP A 98 12.07 -15.88 10.05
C ASP A 98 11.38 -16.55 11.25
N ASP A 99 11.16 -15.81 12.34
CA ASP A 99 10.47 -16.29 13.53
C ASP A 99 9.00 -15.79 13.53
N ARG A 100 8.06 -16.72 13.65
CA ARG A 100 6.63 -16.41 13.61
C ARG A 100 6.13 -15.67 14.85
N GLU A 101 6.63 -16.03 16.03
CA GLU A 101 6.18 -15.46 17.29
C GLU A 101 6.78 -14.06 17.49
N GLU A 102 8.04 -13.89 17.13
CA GLU A 102 8.69 -12.57 17.08
C GLU A 102 7.98 -11.64 16.08
N LEU A 103 7.69 -12.14 14.88
CA LEU A 103 6.96 -11.38 13.87
C LEU A 103 5.58 -10.94 14.33
N LYS A 104 4.87 -11.83 15.03
CA LYS A 104 3.56 -11.52 15.59
C LYS A 104 3.66 -10.45 16.67
N LYS A 105 4.68 -10.53 17.53
CA LYS A 105 4.93 -9.53 18.57
C LYS A 105 5.26 -8.16 17.97
N ASP A 106 6.14 -8.13 16.97
CA ASP A 106 6.59 -6.89 16.32
C ASP A 106 5.49 -6.26 15.49
N LEU A 107 4.72 -7.07 14.74
CA LEU A 107 3.55 -6.61 13.99
C LEU A 107 2.50 -5.99 14.93
N ASN A 108 2.21 -6.64 16.06
CA ASN A 108 1.30 -6.11 17.07
C ASN A 108 1.83 -4.81 17.71
N ALA A 109 3.13 -4.78 18.04
CA ALA A 109 3.75 -3.61 18.66
C ALA A 109 3.78 -2.40 17.71
N MET A 110 4.13 -2.61 16.44
CA MET A 110 4.13 -1.55 15.43
C MET A 110 2.71 -1.06 15.13
N ALA A 111 1.77 -1.99 14.88
CA ALA A 111 0.37 -1.64 14.62
C ALA A 111 -0.26 -0.89 15.81
N GLY A 112 -0.01 -1.35 17.04
CA GLY A 112 -0.52 -0.70 18.25
C GLY A 112 0.06 0.70 18.49
N ARG A 113 1.34 0.93 18.16
CA ARG A 113 1.95 2.26 18.23
C ARG A 113 1.31 3.22 17.22
N ILE A 114 1.07 2.76 15.99
CA ILE A 114 0.43 3.56 14.94
C ILE A 114 -1.02 3.84 15.30
N GLU A 115 -1.78 2.83 15.73
CA GLU A 115 -3.15 2.99 16.20
C GLU A 115 -3.24 4.00 17.34
N SER A 116 -2.36 3.89 18.35
CA SER A 116 -2.33 4.84 19.47
C SER A 116 -2.06 6.28 19.02
N ALA A 117 -1.16 6.47 18.05
CA ALA A 117 -0.87 7.78 17.49
C ALA A 117 -2.06 8.34 16.69
N LEU A 118 -2.74 7.49 15.91
CA LEU A 118 -3.94 7.86 15.18
C LEU A 118 -5.08 8.23 16.14
N VAL A 119 -5.36 7.41 17.16
CA VAL A 119 -6.39 7.69 18.17
C VAL A 119 -6.12 9.01 18.88
N LYS A 120 -4.86 9.27 19.27
CA LYS A 120 -4.48 10.53 19.92
C LYS A 120 -4.74 11.75 19.02
N ASP A 121 -4.39 11.68 17.74
CA ASP A 121 -4.67 12.77 16.78
C ASP A 121 -6.18 12.94 16.55
N TYR A 122 -6.91 11.83 16.45
CA TYR A 122 -8.37 11.83 16.35
C TYR A 122 -9.02 12.54 17.54
N ASP A 123 -8.67 12.16 18.76
CA ASP A 123 -9.24 12.71 19.99
C ASP A 123 -8.95 14.21 20.10
N LEU A 124 -7.71 14.62 19.81
CA LEU A 124 -7.31 16.03 19.82
C LEU A 124 -8.12 16.84 18.80
N ARG A 125 -8.26 16.33 17.57
CA ARG A 125 -9.02 17.03 16.53
C ARG A 125 -10.49 17.12 16.89
N LYS A 126 -11.06 16.04 17.43
CA LYS A 126 -12.45 16.00 17.87
C LYS A 126 -12.69 17.04 18.97
N GLU A 127 -11.85 17.07 20.00
CA GLU A 127 -11.93 18.04 21.09
C GLU A 127 -11.84 19.48 20.58
N VAL A 128 -10.87 19.78 19.70
CA VAL A 128 -10.72 21.12 19.12
C VAL A 128 -11.95 21.52 18.30
N THR A 129 -12.51 20.58 17.52
CA THR A 129 -13.71 20.83 16.70
C THR A 129 -14.96 21.01 17.57
N GLU A 130 -15.14 20.23 18.64
CA GLU A 130 -16.23 20.38 19.61
C GLU A 130 -16.14 21.72 20.35
N ASN A 131 -14.95 22.11 20.81
CA ASN A 131 -14.72 23.41 21.44
C ASN A 131 -15.03 24.58 20.48
N TYR A 132 -14.63 24.46 19.22
CA TYR A 132 -14.95 25.49 18.22
C TYR A 132 -16.46 25.58 17.95
N LEU A 133 -17.17 24.44 17.96
CA LEU A 133 -18.63 24.43 17.86
C LEU A 133 -19.28 25.18 19.02
N GLN A 134 -18.80 24.97 20.26
CA GLN A 134 -19.30 25.69 21.43
C GLN A 134 -19.09 27.21 21.31
N VAL A 135 -17.92 27.65 20.84
CA VAL A 135 -17.65 29.09 20.61
C VAL A 135 -18.60 29.68 19.56
N LEU A 136 -18.90 28.93 18.50
CA LEU A 136 -19.88 29.37 17.49
C LEU A 136 -21.30 29.44 18.07
N ASP A 137 -21.67 28.52 18.96
CA ASP A 137 -22.95 28.54 19.66
C ASP A 137 -23.10 29.78 20.55
N GLU A 138 -22.11 30.06 21.39
CA GLU A 138 -22.09 31.25 22.25
C GLU A 138 -22.13 32.54 21.41
N ARG A 139 -21.40 32.59 20.29
CA ARG A 139 -21.43 33.74 19.38
C ARG A 139 -22.81 33.93 18.75
N ALA A 140 -23.43 32.85 18.28
CA ALA A 140 -24.77 32.91 17.69
C ALA A 140 -25.84 33.35 18.71
N GLU A 141 -25.74 32.91 19.96
CA GLU A 141 -26.62 33.35 21.05
C GLU A 141 -26.45 34.84 21.36
N ASN A 142 -25.21 35.32 21.46
CA ASN A 142 -24.90 36.72 21.72
C ASN A 142 -25.37 37.65 20.59
N LEU A 143 -25.18 37.24 19.33
CA LEU A 143 -25.67 37.97 18.16
C LEU A 143 -27.20 38.03 18.13
N ASN A 144 -27.88 36.90 18.39
CA ASN A 144 -29.33 36.85 18.51
C ASN A 144 -29.85 37.76 19.63
N ALA A 145 -29.21 37.76 20.80
CA ALA A 145 -29.57 38.64 21.92
C ALA A 145 -29.40 40.12 21.55
N SER A 146 -28.32 40.47 20.85
CA SER A 146 -28.05 41.83 20.37
C SER A 146 -29.07 42.31 19.34
N ILE A 147 -29.43 41.45 18.38
CA ILE A 147 -30.49 41.71 17.38
C ILE A 147 -31.83 41.98 18.09
N ARG A 148 -32.24 41.10 19.01
CA ARG A 148 -33.48 41.26 19.80
C ARG A 148 -33.48 42.53 20.65
N ALA A 149 -32.32 42.97 21.14
CA ALA A 149 -32.20 44.22 21.89
C ALA A 149 -32.32 45.47 21.00
N MET A 150 -31.90 45.39 19.73
CA MET A 150 -31.98 46.48 18.76
C MET A 150 -33.36 46.62 18.11
N GLU A 151 -34.11 45.53 17.92
CA GLU A 151 -35.47 45.53 17.35
C GLU A 151 -36.40 46.60 17.96
N PRO A 152 -36.64 46.65 19.29
CA PRO A 152 -37.53 47.65 19.89
C PRO A 152 -36.97 49.07 19.85
N ILE A 153 -35.67 49.25 19.59
CA ILE A 153 -35.04 50.56 19.44
C ILE A 153 -35.32 51.10 18.02
N LEU A 154 -35.27 50.24 17.00
CA LEU A 154 -35.58 50.58 15.62
C LEU A 154 -37.06 50.97 15.42
N GLU A 155 -37.96 50.50 16.27
CA GLU A 155 -39.39 50.88 16.25
C GLU A 155 -39.67 52.26 16.88
N ARG A 156 -38.68 52.91 17.50
CA ARG A 156 -38.84 54.23 18.12
C ARG A 156 -38.62 55.36 17.11
N ASP A 157 -39.21 56.51 17.42
CA ASP A 157 -38.97 57.74 16.67
C ASP A 157 -37.57 58.29 17.02
N LEU A 158 -36.59 57.97 16.17
CA LEU A 158 -35.18 58.30 16.36
C LEU A 158 -34.73 59.41 15.40
N PRO A 159 -33.77 60.26 15.80
CA PRO A 159 -33.07 61.13 14.85
C PRO A 159 -32.46 60.32 13.70
N ILE A 160 -32.53 60.84 12.48
CA ILE A 160 -32.10 60.15 11.24
C ILE A 160 -30.71 59.54 11.37
N THR A 161 -29.75 60.25 11.99
CA THR A 161 -28.37 59.77 12.16
C THR A 161 -28.30 58.55 13.09
N GLN A 162 -29.01 58.58 14.22
CA GLN A 162 -29.06 57.44 15.15
C GLN A 162 -29.78 56.25 14.55
N TYR A 163 -30.85 56.50 13.79
CA TYR A 163 -31.57 55.45 13.05
C TYR A 163 -30.64 54.75 12.04
N GLN A 164 -29.84 55.51 11.30
CA GLN A 164 -28.86 54.96 10.35
C GLN A 164 -27.80 54.11 11.04
N ASP A 165 -27.21 54.59 12.13
CA ASP A 165 -26.17 53.86 12.89
C ASP A 165 -26.68 52.54 13.49
N ILE A 166 -27.89 52.55 14.05
CA ILE A 166 -28.52 51.35 14.62
C ILE A 166 -28.91 50.39 13.50
N THR A 167 -29.45 50.88 12.38
CA THR A 167 -29.78 50.03 11.23
C THR A 167 -28.53 49.35 10.66
N LEU A 168 -27.40 50.06 10.55
CA LEU A 168 -26.13 49.49 10.12
C LEU A 168 -25.63 48.41 11.09
N SER A 169 -25.70 48.67 12.38
CA SER A 169 -25.30 47.70 13.41
C SER A 169 -26.19 46.46 13.39
N TYR A 170 -27.49 46.65 13.19
CA TYR A 170 -28.48 45.58 13.08
C TYR A 170 -28.24 44.70 11.85
N THR A 171 -28.04 45.30 10.67
CA THR A 171 -27.77 44.53 9.45
C THR A 171 -26.43 43.81 9.52
N ALA A 172 -25.40 44.42 10.12
CA ALA A 172 -24.11 43.78 10.36
C ALA A 172 -24.28 42.55 11.29
N ALA A 173 -25.00 42.70 12.40
CA ALA A 173 -25.26 41.59 13.33
C ALA A 173 -26.05 40.44 12.67
N GLN A 174 -27.04 40.75 11.83
CA GLN A 174 -27.78 39.74 11.07
C GLN A 174 -26.89 38.99 10.06
N SER A 175 -26.03 39.72 9.34
CA SER A 175 -25.07 39.11 8.40
C SER A 175 -24.12 38.16 9.14
N GLU A 176 -23.56 38.62 10.26
CA GLU A 176 -22.64 37.84 11.07
C GLU A 176 -23.31 36.62 11.71
N LEU A 177 -24.57 36.73 12.12
CA LEU A 177 -25.36 35.60 12.62
C LEU A 177 -25.56 34.53 11.54
N SER A 178 -25.87 34.96 10.32
CA SER A 178 -26.02 34.06 9.17
C SER A 178 -24.71 33.30 8.88
N GLU A 179 -23.59 34.02 8.84
CA GLU A 179 -22.26 33.43 8.65
C GLU A 179 -21.90 32.44 9.77
N THR A 180 -22.15 32.82 11.03
CA THR A 180 -21.91 31.98 12.21
C THR A 180 -22.76 30.71 12.14
N THR A 181 -24.02 30.81 11.71
CA THR A 181 -24.93 29.67 11.56
C THR A 181 -24.46 28.70 10.47
N VAL A 182 -23.99 29.22 9.34
CA VAL A 182 -23.41 28.39 8.26
C VAL A 182 -22.13 27.71 8.73
N ALA A 183 -21.26 28.43 9.45
CA ALA A 183 -20.05 27.86 10.03
C ALA A 183 -20.38 26.74 11.02
N LYS A 184 -21.36 26.96 11.91
CA LYS A 184 -21.87 25.96 12.86
C LYS A 184 -22.34 24.71 12.12
N GLN A 185 -23.17 24.85 11.10
CA GLN A 185 -23.67 23.71 10.33
C GLN A 185 -22.55 22.91 9.67
N ARG A 186 -21.53 23.59 9.14
CA ARG A 186 -20.35 22.92 8.55
C ARG A 186 -19.61 22.10 9.60
N VAL A 187 -19.32 22.69 10.76
CA VAL A 187 -18.62 22.01 11.86
C VAL A 187 -19.42 20.81 12.37
N THR A 188 -20.74 20.95 12.53
CA THR A 188 -21.62 19.84 12.91
C THR A 188 -21.59 18.71 11.90
N ASN A 189 -21.63 19.02 10.59
CA ASN A 189 -21.53 18.01 9.55
C ASN A 189 -20.18 17.29 9.56
N ASP A 190 -19.09 18.03 9.80
CA ASP A 190 -17.75 17.47 9.92
C ASP A 190 -17.67 16.51 11.13
N LEU A 191 -18.22 16.88 12.29
CA LEU A 191 -18.29 16.01 13.47
C LEU A 191 -19.13 14.74 13.23
N ASN A 192 -20.22 14.84 12.46
CA ASN A 192 -21.06 13.69 12.13
C ASN A 192 -20.35 12.68 11.20
N THR A 193 -19.32 13.11 10.48
CA THR A 193 -18.53 12.26 9.56
C THR A 193 -17.15 11.89 10.12
N PHE A 194 -16.90 12.19 11.40
CA PHE A 194 -15.64 11.88 12.10
C PHE A 194 -15.58 10.40 12.48
N GLU A 195 -14.97 9.60 11.60
CA GLU A 195 -14.78 8.17 11.84
C GLU A 195 -13.49 7.90 12.62
N PRO A 196 -13.54 7.10 13.70
CA PRO A 196 -12.38 6.78 14.49
C PRO A 196 -11.45 5.81 13.74
N PRO A 197 -10.12 5.91 13.95
CA PRO A 197 -9.16 4.96 13.40
C PRO A 197 -9.33 3.57 14.05
N SER A 198 -8.95 2.51 13.34
CA SER A 198 -9.02 1.13 13.86
C SER A 198 -8.10 0.16 13.12
N VAL A 199 -7.68 -0.92 13.78
CA VAL A 199 -6.97 -2.05 13.13
C VAL A 199 -7.99 -3.01 12.50
N ILE A 200 -7.92 -3.20 11.18
CA ILE A 200 -8.83 -4.07 10.41
C ILE A 200 -8.27 -5.47 10.24
N VAL A 201 -7.00 -5.56 9.83
CA VAL A 201 -6.33 -6.83 9.56
C VAL A 201 -5.04 -6.85 10.34
N ASN A 202 -4.75 -7.99 10.96
CA ASN A 202 -3.48 -8.24 11.63
C ASN A 202 -3.20 -9.74 11.59
N GLN A 203 -2.39 -10.17 10.62
CA GLN A 203 -2.18 -11.59 10.33
C GLN A 203 -0.74 -11.90 9.96
N VAL A 204 -0.28 -13.08 10.36
CA VAL A 204 1.04 -13.62 9.99
C VAL A 204 0.83 -14.83 9.07
N THR A 205 1.34 -14.73 7.85
CA THR A 205 1.27 -15.79 6.83
C THR A 205 2.67 -16.31 6.51
N GLN A 206 2.74 -17.53 5.96
CA GLN A 206 4.00 -18.02 5.39
C GLN A 206 4.35 -17.17 4.17
N ALA A 207 5.64 -16.86 3.98
CA ALA A 207 6.08 -16.10 2.82
C ALA A 207 5.81 -16.92 1.55
N ASP A 208 5.32 -16.26 0.50
CA ASP A 208 5.18 -16.88 -0.82
C ASP A 208 6.56 -17.28 -1.32
N THR A 209 6.81 -18.59 -1.33
CA THR A 209 8.02 -19.14 -1.94
C THR A 209 7.89 -19.02 -3.45
N ASN A 210 8.93 -18.51 -4.13
CA ASN A 210 9.02 -18.40 -5.60
C ASN A 210 9.13 -19.77 -6.31
N LYS A 211 8.54 -20.83 -5.74
CA LYS A 211 8.55 -22.23 -6.22
C LYS A 211 8.11 -22.31 -7.66
N THR A 212 6.98 -21.69 -7.98
CA THR A 212 6.40 -21.73 -9.33
C THR A 212 7.29 -21.01 -10.34
N GLU A 213 7.77 -19.81 -9.98
CA GLU A 213 8.62 -18.99 -10.84
C GLU A 213 9.96 -19.67 -11.13
N LEU A 214 10.63 -20.20 -10.10
CA LEU A 214 11.90 -20.92 -10.23
C LEU A 214 11.75 -22.26 -10.97
N THR A 215 10.61 -22.95 -10.81
CA THR A 215 10.32 -24.17 -11.58
C THR A 215 10.13 -23.86 -13.07
N ILE A 216 9.41 -22.78 -13.40
CA ILE A 216 9.22 -22.32 -14.79
C ILE A 216 10.55 -21.87 -15.39
N ALA A 217 11.33 -21.09 -14.66
CA ALA A 217 12.66 -20.65 -15.09
C ALA A 217 13.58 -21.86 -15.36
N GLY A 218 13.56 -22.85 -14.47
CA GLY A 218 14.25 -24.12 -14.66
C GLY A 218 13.82 -24.82 -15.95
N LEU A 219 12.51 -24.94 -16.20
CA LEU A 219 11.99 -25.55 -17.43
C LEU A 219 12.50 -24.82 -18.69
N ILE A 220 12.44 -23.49 -18.73
CA ILE A 220 12.92 -22.68 -19.87
C ILE A 220 14.42 -22.91 -20.08
N LEU A 221 15.22 -22.84 -19.01
CA LEU A 221 16.66 -23.11 -19.06
C LEU A 221 16.95 -24.53 -19.55
N GLY A 222 16.17 -25.52 -19.12
CA GLY A 222 16.32 -26.91 -19.56
C GLY A 222 16.06 -27.10 -21.04
N VAL A 223 15.07 -26.40 -21.62
CA VAL A 223 14.81 -26.41 -23.07
C VAL A 223 15.99 -25.81 -23.84
N LEU A 224 16.48 -24.64 -23.41
CA LEU A 224 17.64 -23.99 -24.03
C LEU A 224 18.90 -24.86 -23.92
N PHE A 225 19.14 -25.43 -22.75
CA PHE A 225 20.26 -26.33 -22.50
C PHE A 225 20.17 -27.58 -23.37
N THR A 226 18.97 -28.14 -23.57
CA THR A 226 18.77 -29.30 -24.47
C THR A 226 19.22 -29.00 -25.88
N LEU A 227 18.88 -27.82 -26.42
CA LEU A 227 19.29 -27.41 -27.77
C LEU A 227 20.81 -27.35 -27.86
N VAL A 228 21.45 -26.64 -26.94
CA VAL A 228 22.92 -26.49 -26.90
C VAL A 228 23.59 -27.85 -26.73
N PHE A 229 23.10 -28.67 -25.80
CA PHE A 229 23.61 -30.01 -25.53
C PHE A 229 23.55 -30.91 -26.77
N LEU A 230 22.44 -30.92 -27.49
CA LEU A 230 22.31 -31.74 -28.70
C LEU A 230 23.17 -31.24 -29.86
N ILE A 231 23.40 -29.92 -29.97
CA ILE A 231 24.35 -29.35 -30.94
C ILE A 231 25.76 -29.86 -30.66
N PHE A 232 26.23 -29.70 -29.42
CA PHE A 232 27.55 -30.16 -29.01
C PHE A 232 27.70 -31.68 -29.13
N TRP A 233 26.68 -32.43 -28.74
CA TRP A 233 26.70 -33.88 -28.84
C TRP A 233 26.87 -34.34 -30.29
N LYS A 234 26.13 -33.74 -31.22
CA LYS A 234 26.26 -34.05 -32.65
C LYS A 234 27.65 -33.67 -33.15
N TYR A 235 28.15 -32.49 -32.80
CA TYR A 235 29.48 -32.02 -33.17
C TYR A 235 30.57 -33.00 -32.73
N ILE A 236 30.52 -33.51 -31.49
CA ILE A 236 31.47 -34.49 -30.96
C ILE A 236 31.41 -35.81 -31.75
N ILE A 237 30.21 -36.29 -32.11
CA ILE A 237 30.05 -37.51 -32.92
C ILE A 237 30.67 -37.32 -34.30
N GLU A 238 30.43 -36.19 -34.95
CA GLU A 238 30.97 -35.89 -36.27
C GLU A 238 32.50 -35.76 -36.25
N ALA A 239 33.04 -35.06 -35.25
CA ALA A 239 34.48 -34.96 -35.04
C ALA A 239 35.10 -36.36 -34.82
N ARG A 240 34.50 -37.20 -33.98
CA ARG A 240 34.98 -38.58 -33.76
C ARG A 240 34.91 -39.43 -35.03
N ARG A 241 33.86 -39.29 -35.84
CA ARG A 241 33.74 -40.01 -37.12
C ARG A 241 34.81 -39.56 -38.12
N TYR A 242 35.16 -38.28 -38.11
CA TYR A 242 36.21 -37.73 -38.98
C TYR A 242 37.61 -38.24 -38.59
N TYR A 243 37.91 -38.33 -37.29
CA TYR A 243 39.21 -38.81 -36.80
C TYR A 243 39.37 -40.35 -36.74
N ASN A 244 38.28 -41.13 -36.71
CA ASN A 244 38.32 -42.60 -36.72
C ASN A 244 38.28 -43.20 -38.15
N HIS A 245 38.48 -42.39 -39.19
CA HIS A 245 38.55 -42.81 -40.59
C HIS A 245 39.91 -42.47 -41.25
N ASP A 246 40.90 -42.13 -40.43
CA ASP A 246 42.34 -42.31 -40.70
C ASP A 246 42.85 -43.51 -39.87
#